data_AF-A0A6P3ZEB9-F1
#
_entry.id   AF-A0A6P3ZEB9-F1
#
_cell.length_a   1.000
_cell.length_b   1.000
_cell.length_c   1.000
_cell.angle_alpha   90.00
_cell.angle_beta   90.00
_cell.angle_gamma   90.00
#
_symmetry.space_group_name_H-M   'P 1'
#
loop_
_entity.id
_entity.type
_entity.pdbx_description
1 polymer ?
#
loop_
_entity_poly.entity_id
_entity_poly.type
_entity_poly.pdbx_seq_one_letter_code
_entity_poly.pdbx_strand_id
1 'polypeptide(L)'
;MDALRKQASKLREQVAKQQQAVIKQFSGTGYESSDVVVIDELEMQRHQQLEKLYRSTRAGKDLQKEIVKAAESFTAIGYKHIETGTKLSEDCCRYGVENINDNILAKGASIYGDARKHVEKEQEEFNKLLSLQVLDPLRAMITGAPLEDARHLAQRYSRMRQEAEAQAAEVSRRQARVREAPSPEHVAKLHAAEAKMQELKANMAVLGKEAAAALAAVESQQQRLTFQRLVSMVEGEKTYHLRIAAILGEVEAEMVSEKQRKESAPPVIPSDNFSGQTMYFLAEAMHPFTAASEKELSLSVGDYVVVRKVSPSGWSEGECKGKAGWFPSAYVEKRQRLPTNNGAAEAY
;
A
#
# COMPACT_ATOMS: atom_id res chain seq x y z
N MET A 1 -5.95 -26.63 8.77
CA MET A 1 -6.89 -25.50 8.91
C MET A 1 -8.18 -25.68 8.10
N ASP A 2 -8.12 -26.11 6.84
CA ASP A 2 -9.34 -26.23 6.01
C ASP A 2 -10.25 -27.42 6.36
N ALA A 3 -9.70 -28.50 6.91
CA ALA A 3 -10.50 -29.61 7.44
C ALA A 3 -11.41 -29.16 8.61
N LEU A 4 -10.86 -28.35 9.52
CA LEU A 4 -11.61 -27.77 10.65
C LEU A 4 -12.70 -26.79 10.19
N ARG A 5 -12.43 -25.99 9.14
CA ARG A 5 -13.45 -25.10 8.54
C ARG A 5 -14.60 -25.88 7.89
N LYS A 6 -14.29 -26.95 7.15
CA LYS A 6 -15.32 -27.84 6.55
C LYS A 6 -16.13 -28.57 7.61
N GLN A 7 -15.52 -28.93 8.73
CA GLN A 7 -16.21 -29.58 9.84
C GLN A 7 -17.13 -28.58 10.57
N ALA A 8 -16.67 -27.34 10.76
CA ALA A 8 -17.48 -26.26 11.33
C ALA A 8 -18.65 -25.85 10.41
N SER A 9 -18.46 -25.85 9.08
CA SER A 9 -19.55 -25.55 8.14
C SER A 9 -20.61 -26.66 8.13
N LYS A 10 -20.19 -27.93 8.14
CA LYS A 10 -21.10 -29.08 8.27
C LYS A 10 -21.88 -29.05 9.59
N LEU A 11 -21.22 -28.71 10.70
CA LEU A 11 -21.88 -28.60 12.00
C LEU A 11 -22.90 -27.46 12.00
N ARG A 12 -22.58 -26.30 11.41
CA ARG A 12 -23.53 -25.19 11.27
C ARG A 12 -24.75 -25.56 10.43
N GLU A 13 -24.54 -26.26 9.33
CA GLU A 13 -25.63 -26.71 8.45
C GLU A 13 -26.51 -27.77 9.13
N GLN A 14 -25.90 -28.66 9.90
CA GLN A 14 -26.60 -29.66 10.69
C GLN A 14 -27.40 -29.02 11.82
N VAL A 15 -26.85 -28.01 12.52
CA VAL A 15 -27.57 -27.22 13.52
C VAL A 15 -28.72 -26.43 12.90
N ALA A 16 -28.54 -25.83 11.71
CA ALA A 16 -29.60 -25.13 11.01
C ALA A 16 -30.76 -26.07 10.60
N LYS A 17 -30.43 -27.27 10.10
CA LYS A 17 -31.43 -28.31 9.80
C LYS A 17 -32.13 -28.81 11.05
N GLN A 18 -31.41 -28.94 12.16
CA GLN A 18 -31.98 -29.37 13.44
C GLN A 18 -32.88 -28.29 14.04
N GLN A 19 -32.51 -27.01 13.94
CA GLN A 19 -33.37 -25.88 14.32
C GLN A 19 -34.64 -25.82 13.45
N GLN A 20 -34.53 -26.03 12.13
CA GLN A 20 -35.70 -26.13 11.26
C GLN A 20 -36.59 -27.34 11.58
N ALA A 21 -36.00 -28.49 11.90
CA ALA A 21 -36.73 -29.69 12.30
C ALA A 21 -37.44 -29.50 13.64
N VAL A 22 -36.78 -28.85 14.60
CA VAL A 22 -37.36 -28.49 15.90
C VAL A 22 -38.51 -27.51 15.72
N ILE A 23 -38.36 -26.47 14.89
CA ILE A 23 -39.45 -25.54 14.54
C ILE A 23 -40.62 -26.30 13.90
N LYS A 24 -40.35 -27.24 12.97
CA LYS A 24 -41.38 -28.09 12.36
C LYS A 24 -42.06 -29.04 13.34
N GLN A 25 -41.33 -29.55 14.33
CA GLN A 25 -41.84 -30.46 15.35
C GLN A 25 -42.70 -29.72 16.39
N PHE A 26 -42.34 -28.49 16.74
CA PHE A 26 -43.15 -27.61 17.59
C PHE A 26 -44.30 -26.90 16.85
N SER A 27 -44.24 -26.80 15.51
CA SER A 27 -45.36 -26.36 14.69
C SER A 27 -46.30 -27.50 14.28
N GLY A 28 -45.94 -28.76 14.57
CA GLY A 28 -46.56 -29.96 13.99
C GLY A 28 -47.38 -30.82 14.94
N THR A 29 -47.48 -30.52 16.23
CA THR A 29 -48.24 -31.35 17.18
C THR A 29 -49.50 -30.64 17.67
N GLY A 30 -50.61 -30.94 17.00
CA GLY A 30 -51.92 -31.06 17.65
C GLY A 30 -52.75 -29.78 17.76
N TYR A 31 -53.35 -29.34 16.65
CA TYR A 31 -54.80 -29.15 16.58
C TYR A 31 -55.21 -28.98 15.11
N GLU A 32 -56.35 -29.54 14.77
CA GLU A 32 -57.03 -29.50 13.48
C GLU A 32 -56.95 -28.13 12.81
N SER A 33 -56.70 -28.11 11.49
CA SER A 33 -57.09 -27.08 10.52
C SER A 33 -57.60 -25.77 11.14
N SER A 34 -56.69 -25.00 11.72
CA SER A 34 -56.95 -23.63 12.13
C SER A 34 -56.34 -22.76 11.05
N ASP A 35 -57.17 -21.98 10.35
CA ASP A 35 -56.83 -20.91 9.39
C ASP A 35 -55.98 -19.77 10.00
N VAL A 36 -55.23 -20.05 11.07
CA VAL A 36 -54.49 -19.11 11.90
C VAL A 36 -52.99 -19.36 11.74
N VAL A 37 -52.51 -19.38 10.48
CA VAL A 37 -51.10 -19.09 10.21
C VAL A 37 -50.95 -17.57 10.24
N VAL A 38 -50.55 -17.08 11.41
CA VAL A 38 -50.51 -15.65 11.76
C VAL A 38 -49.47 -14.86 10.94
N ILE A 39 -48.38 -15.50 10.53
CA ILE A 39 -47.31 -14.91 9.72
C ILE A 39 -47.22 -15.67 8.41
N ASP A 40 -47.55 -14.97 7.31
CA ASP A 40 -47.42 -15.49 5.95
C ASP A 40 -45.97 -15.92 5.68
N GLU A 41 -45.76 -17.05 4.99
CA GLU A 41 -44.43 -17.56 4.63
C GLU A 41 -43.62 -16.48 3.87
N LEU A 42 -44.31 -15.68 3.06
CA LEU A 42 -43.74 -14.53 2.35
C LEU A 42 -43.22 -13.43 3.30
N GLU A 43 -43.91 -13.20 4.42
CA GLU A 43 -43.49 -12.23 5.44
C GLU A 43 -42.25 -12.73 6.17
N MET A 44 -42.23 -14.01 6.55
CA MET A 44 -41.09 -14.61 7.22
C MET A 44 -39.83 -14.54 6.34
N GLN A 45 -39.97 -14.85 5.05
CA GLN A 45 -38.88 -14.70 4.08
C GLN A 45 -38.39 -13.24 3.98
N ARG A 46 -39.32 -12.28 3.96
CA ARG A 46 -38.99 -10.84 3.95
C ARG A 46 -38.20 -10.43 5.18
N HIS A 47 -38.65 -10.85 6.36
CA HIS A 47 -37.99 -10.52 7.61
C HIS A 47 -36.57 -11.10 7.66
N GLN A 48 -36.39 -12.36 7.25
CA GLN A 48 -35.08 -13.00 7.15
C GLN A 48 -34.16 -12.28 6.15
N GLN A 49 -34.69 -11.86 5.01
CA GLN A 49 -33.94 -11.07 4.02
C GLN A 49 -33.48 -9.73 4.61
N LEU A 50 -34.37 -9.01 5.30
CA LEU A 50 -34.05 -7.74 5.96
C LEU A 50 -32.99 -7.89 7.05
N GLU A 51 -33.09 -8.93 7.89
CA GLU A 51 -32.07 -9.25 8.89
C GLU A 51 -30.69 -9.49 8.26
N LYS A 52 -30.65 -10.25 7.16
CA LYS A 52 -29.41 -10.51 6.43
C LYS A 52 -28.81 -9.22 5.86
N LEU A 53 -29.63 -8.39 5.21
CA LEU A 53 -29.21 -7.11 4.64
C LEU A 53 -28.74 -6.14 5.72
N TYR A 54 -29.43 -6.07 6.86
CA TYR A 54 -29.05 -5.22 7.98
C TYR A 54 -27.68 -5.62 8.55
N ARG A 55 -27.46 -6.93 8.77
CA ARG A 55 -26.15 -7.44 9.21
C ARG A 55 -25.05 -7.16 8.20
N SER A 56 -25.32 -7.36 6.92
CA SER A 56 -24.35 -7.15 5.85
C SER A 56 -23.95 -5.66 5.71
N THR A 57 -24.93 -4.75 5.67
CA THR A 57 -24.66 -3.30 5.61
C THR A 57 -23.97 -2.77 6.87
N ARG A 58 -24.25 -3.36 8.04
CA ARG A 58 -23.49 -3.09 9.27
C ARG A 58 -22.03 -3.53 9.14
N ALA A 59 -21.79 -4.78 8.73
CA ALA A 59 -20.44 -5.30 8.55
C ALA A 59 -19.65 -4.50 7.49
N GLY A 60 -20.32 -4.09 6.40
CA GLY A 60 -19.76 -3.21 5.39
C GLY A 60 -19.34 -1.85 5.97
N LYS A 61 -20.21 -1.19 6.74
CA LYS A 61 -19.88 0.08 7.43
C LYS A 61 -18.70 -0.09 8.39
N ASP A 62 -18.64 -1.19 9.13
CA ASP A 62 -17.57 -1.45 10.09
C ASP A 62 -16.22 -1.66 9.39
N LEU A 63 -16.18 -2.45 8.31
CA LEU A 63 -14.96 -2.60 7.49
C LEU A 63 -14.51 -1.25 6.90
N GLN A 64 -15.45 -0.46 6.36
CA GLN A 64 -15.13 0.87 5.81
C GLN A 64 -14.50 1.79 6.86
N LYS A 65 -14.97 1.74 8.11
CA LYS A 65 -14.36 2.52 9.21
C LYS A 65 -12.94 2.07 9.52
N GLU A 66 -12.68 0.77 9.56
CA GLU A 66 -11.33 0.26 9.81
C GLU A 66 -10.36 0.64 8.68
N ILE A 67 -10.82 0.58 7.42
CA ILE A 67 -10.03 1.06 6.27
C ILE A 67 -9.71 2.54 6.41
N VAL A 68 -10.70 3.38 6.72
CA VAL A 68 -10.52 4.82 6.90
C VAL A 68 -9.50 5.10 8.01
N LYS A 69 -9.64 4.46 9.17
CA LYS A 69 -8.71 4.61 10.29
C LYS A 69 -7.27 4.20 9.94
N ALA A 70 -7.10 3.09 9.22
CA ALA A 70 -5.78 2.64 8.77
C ALA A 70 -5.15 3.63 7.78
N ALA A 71 -5.91 4.09 6.79
CA ALA A 71 -5.44 5.05 5.79
C ALA A 71 -5.15 6.44 6.39
N GLU A 72 -5.89 6.87 7.41
CA GLU A 72 -5.56 8.06 8.21
C GLU A 72 -4.22 7.89 8.95
N SER A 73 -3.98 6.73 9.53
CA SER A 73 -2.70 6.43 10.18
C SER A 73 -1.55 6.42 9.17
N PHE A 74 -1.74 5.85 7.99
CA PHE A 74 -0.73 5.83 6.94
C PHE A 74 -0.40 7.23 6.43
N THR A 75 -1.41 8.06 6.17
CA THR A 75 -1.19 9.45 5.74
C THR A 75 -0.49 10.27 6.82
N ALA A 76 -0.86 10.11 8.10
CA ALA A 76 -0.17 10.77 9.22
C ALA A 76 1.30 10.36 9.34
N ILE A 77 1.61 9.06 9.19
CA ILE A 77 2.99 8.56 9.14
C ILE A 77 3.72 9.12 7.91
N GLY A 78 3.05 9.14 6.76
CA GLY A 78 3.59 9.68 5.51
C GLY A 78 3.99 11.16 5.64
N TYR A 79 3.19 12.00 6.29
CA TYR A 79 3.57 13.40 6.53
C TYR A 79 4.81 13.55 7.42
N LYS A 80 4.94 12.72 8.47
CA LYS A 80 6.14 12.71 9.32
C LYS A 80 7.37 12.21 8.55
N HIS A 81 7.19 11.24 7.64
CA HIS A 81 8.23 10.77 6.74
C HIS A 81 8.73 11.93 5.86
N ILE A 82 7.81 12.65 5.21
CA ILE A 82 8.12 13.82 4.38
C ILE A 82 8.88 14.89 5.15
N GLU A 83 8.41 15.24 6.35
CA GLU A 83 9.07 16.25 7.20
C GLU A 83 10.52 15.85 7.52
N THR A 84 10.71 14.62 7.98
CA THR A 84 12.04 14.09 8.35
C THR A 84 12.95 13.96 7.12
N GLY A 85 12.41 13.45 6.01
CA GLY A 85 13.15 13.25 4.76
C GLY A 85 13.53 14.57 4.08
N THR A 86 12.65 15.57 4.11
CA THR A 86 12.96 16.93 3.64
C THR A 86 14.08 17.54 4.46
N LYS A 87 14.07 17.37 5.78
CA LYS A 87 15.15 17.87 6.63
C LYS A 87 16.49 17.21 6.31
N LEU A 88 16.49 15.90 6.11
CA LEU A 88 17.69 15.15 5.70
C LEU A 88 18.20 15.62 4.32
N SER A 89 17.29 15.82 3.37
CA SER A 89 17.61 16.38 2.05
C SER A 89 18.33 17.72 2.18
N GLU A 90 17.76 18.66 2.94
CA GLU A 90 18.36 19.98 3.17
C GLU A 90 19.76 19.91 3.80
N ASP A 91 19.94 19.05 4.82
CA ASP A 91 21.22 18.93 5.50
C ASP A 91 22.29 18.29 4.60
N CYS A 92 21.92 17.30 3.78
CA CYS A 92 22.79 16.70 2.77
C CYS A 92 23.19 17.71 1.67
N CYS A 93 22.23 18.46 1.12
CA CYS A 93 22.51 19.49 0.11
C CYS A 93 23.38 20.60 0.70
N ARG A 94 23.11 21.04 1.95
CA ARG A 94 23.92 22.05 2.65
C ARG A 94 25.36 21.58 2.83
N TYR A 95 25.56 20.36 3.30
CA TYR A 95 26.90 19.78 3.44
C TYR A 95 27.65 19.79 2.10
N GLY A 96 26.99 19.38 1.01
CA GLY A 96 27.60 19.37 -0.32
C GLY A 96 28.01 20.77 -0.82
N VAL A 97 27.18 21.79 -0.58
CA VAL A 97 27.48 23.19 -0.95
C VAL A 97 28.59 23.80 -0.09
N GLU A 98 28.66 23.48 1.20
CA GLU A 98 29.67 24.03 2.10
C GLU A 98 31.06 23.37 1.93
N ASN A 99 31.12 22.17 1.34
CA ASN A 99 32.34 21.36 1.23
C ASN A 99 32.74 21.07 -0.23
N ILE A 100 32.66 22.09 -1.10
CA ILE A 100 32.91 22.00 -2.56
C ILE A 100 34.30 21.48 -2.94
N ASN A 101 35.28 21.47 -2.03
CA ASN A 101 36.58 20.86 -2.27
C ASN A 101 36.38 19.41 -2.70
N ASP A 102 36.88 19.03 -3.89
CA ASP A 102 36.66 17.76 -4.63
C ASP A 102 36.73 16.47 -3.77
N ASN A 103 35.72 16.30 -2.92
CA ASN A 103 35.59 15.29 -1.89
C ASN A 103 34.36 14.47 -2.24
N ILE A 104 34.60 13.17 -2.44
CA ILE A 104 33.59 12.19 -2.82
C ILE A 104 32.36 12.22 -1.89
N LEU A 105 32.56 12.56 -0.61
CA LEU A 105 31.47 12.68 0.35
C LEU A 105 30.56 13.88 0.09
N ALA A 106 31.12 15.05 -0.24
CA ALA A 106 30.33 16.25 -0.51
C ALA A 106 29.44 16.06 -1.74
N LYS A 107 30.01 15.46 -2.80
CA LYS A 107 29.27 15.15 -4.02
C LYS A 107 28.22 14.05 -3.81
N GLY A 108 28.57 12.99 -3.09
CA GLY A 108 27.61 11.94 -2.72
C GLY A 108 26.46 12.46 -1.87
N ALA A 109 26.74 13.38 -0.93
CA ALA A 109 25.71 14.04 -0.11
C ALA A 109 24.77 14.89 -0.98
N SER A 110 25.28 15.69 -1.93
CA SER A 110 24.44 16.45 -2.86
C SER A 110 23.52 15.56 -3.70
N ILE A 111 24.08 14.53 -4.34
CA ILE A 111 23.31 13.59 -5.19
C ILE A 111 22.18 12.93 -4.38
N TYR A 112 22.52 12.41 -3.20
CA TYR A 112 21.53 11.78 -2.33
C TYR A 112 20.48 12.78 -1.83
N GLY A 113 20.90 13.99 -1.44
CA GLY A 113 20.01 15.05 -0.96
C GLY A 113 19.00 15.47 -2.00
N ASP A 114 19.43 15.70 -3.25
CA ASP A 114 18.56 16.07 -4.36
C ASP A 114 17.55 14.95 -4.68
N ALA A 115 18.00 13.70 -4.73
CA ALA A 115 17.10 12.59 -4.96
C ALA A 115 16.12 12.33 -3.81
N ARG A 116 16.54 12.57 -2.56
CA ARG A 116 15.66 12.49 -1.39
C ARG A 116 14.46 13.42 -1.54
N LYS A 117 14.67 14.63 -2.06
CA LYS A 117 13.57 15.57 -2.37
C LYS A 117 12.55 14.98 -3.35
N HIS A 118 13.01 14.23 -4.35
CA HIS A 118 12.13 13.54 -5.29
C HIS A 118 11.37 12.38 -4.63
N VAL A 119 12.03 11.62 -3.74
CA VAL A 119 11.37 10.57 -2.93
C VAL A 119 10.24 11.16 -2.08
N GLU A 120 10.48 12.29 -1.42
CA GLU A 120 9.44 12.93 -0.59
C GLU A 120 8.25 13.42 -1.42
N LYS A 121 8.49 13.89 -2.65
CA LYS A 121 7.41 14.27 -3.57
C LYS A 121 6.53 13.07 -3.93
N GLU A 122 7.11 11.91 -4.18
CA GLU A 122 6.33 10.69 -4.47
C GLU A 122 5.53 10.23 -3.24
N GLN A 123 6.06 10.40 -2.02
CA GLN A 123 5.30 10.15 -0.78
C GLN A 123 4.13 11.13 -0.62
N GLU A 124 4.31 12.41 -1.00
CA GLU A 124 3.26 13.42 -0.97
C GLU A 124 2.13 13.08 -1.94
N GLU A 125 2.47 12.69 -3.17
CA GLU A 125 1.48 12.27 -4.17
C GLU A 125 0.72 11.01 -3.75
N PHE A 126 1.40 10.05 -3.12
CA PHE A 126 0.74 8.88 -2.54
C PHE A 126 -0.23 9.26 -1.40
N ASN A 127 0.17 10.17 -0.50
CA ASN A 127 -0.72 10.66 0.57
C ASN A 127 -1.96 11.38 0.01
N LYS A 128 -1.80 12.17 -1.08
CA LYS A 128 -2.92 12.82 -1.79
C LYS A 128 -3.86 11.80 -2.39
N LEU A 129 -3.32 10.75 -3.02
CA LEU A 129 -4.12 9.65 -3.58
C LEU A 129 -4.93 8.96 -2.49
N LEU A 130 -4.31 8.58 -1.35
CA LEU A 130 -5.03 7.97 -0.23
C LEU A 130 -6.14 8.89 0.29
N SER A 131 -5.89 10.19 0.39
CA SER A 131 -6.89 11.14 0.87
C SER A 131 -8.08 11.26 -0.09
N LEU A 132 -7.81 11.64 -1.34
CA LEU A 132 -8.85 11.97 -2.31
C LEU A 132 -9.56 10.73 -2.88
N GLN A 133 -8.81 9.67 -3.14
CA GLN A 133 -9.34 8.50 -3.81
C GLN A 133 -9.83 7.44 -2.83
N VAL A 134 -9.46 7.45 -1.55
CA VAL A 134 -9.85 6.40 -0.60
C VAL A 134 -10.62 6.96 0.59
N LEU A 135 -10.02 7.90 1.34
CA LEU A 135 -10.62 8.41 2.57
C LEU A 135 -11.93 9.14 2.32
N ASP A 136 -11.95 10.13 1.43
CA ASP A 136 -13.13 10.98 1.24
C ASP A 136 -14.36 10.20 0.72
N PRO A 137 -14.23 9.31 -0.30
CA PRO A 137 -15.36 8.49 -0.74
C PRO A 137 -15.89 7.54 0.33
N LEU A 138 -15.00 6.94 1.15
CA LEU A 138 -15.43 6.03 2.21
C LEU A 138 -16.07 6.78 3.38
N ARG A 139 -15.57 7.96 3.77
CA ARG A 139 -16.21 8.82 4.77
C ARG A 139 -17.62 9.20 4.33
N ALA A 140 -17.78 9.65 3.08
CA ALA A 140 -19.08 9.99 2.51
C ALA A 140 -20.04 8.79 2.50
N MET A 141 -19.54 7.57 2.25
CA MET A 141 -20.35 6.34 2.32
C MET A 141 -20.78 6.01 3.76
N ILE A 142 -19.90 6.20 4.74
CA ILE A 142 -20.17 5.89 6.17
C ILE A 142 -21.19 6.87 6.77
N THR A 143 -21.12 8.15 6.39
CA THR A 143 -21.98 9.23 6.91
C THR A 143 -23.16 9.56 5.99
N GLY A 144 -23.28 8.89 4.85
CA GLY A 144 -24.27 9.21 3.83
C GLY A 144 -25.71 8.94 4.29
N ALA A 145 -26.60 9.87 3.94
CA ALA A 145 -28.04 9.77 4.18
C ALA A 145 -28.67 8.44 3.71
N PRO A 146 -28.31 7.85 2.55
CA PRO A 146 -28.95 6.62 2.06
C PRO A 146 -28.87 5.44 3.03
N LEU A 147 -27.76 5.28 3.75
CA LEU A 147 -27.61 4.20 4.72
C LEU A 147 -28.46 4.43 5.97
N GLU A 148 -28.54 5.66 6.47
CA GLU A 148 -29.36 5.98 7.64
C GLU A 148 -30.86 5.92 7.29
N ASP A 149 -31.27 6.40 6.12
CA ASP A 149 -32.65 6.30 5.63
C ASP A 149 -33.11 4.84 5.48
N ALA A 150 -32.26 3.98 4.88
CA ALA A 150 -32.54 2.56 4.75
C ALA A 150 -32.68 1.86 6.13
N ARG A 151 -31.86 2.26 7.12
CA ARG A 151 -31.96 1.76 8.50
C ARG A 151 -33.23 2.23 9.18
N HIS A 152 -33.63 3.48 8.97
CA HIS A 152 -34.88 4.01 9.52
C HIS A 152 -36.10 3.26 8.96
N LEU A 153 -36.11 2.94 7.65
CA LEU A 153 -37.15 2.10 7.04
C LEU A 153 -37.19 0.70 7.69
N ALA A 154 -36.04 0.06 7.87
CA ALA A 154 -35.95 -1.26 8.51
C ALA A 154 -36.43 -1.24 9.97
N GLN A 155 -36.10 -0.21 10.74
CA GLN A 155 -36.59 -0.03 12.11
C GLN A 155 -38.12 0.19 12.15
N ARG A 156 -38.65 0.99 11.22
CA ARG A 156 -40.10 1.21 11.11
C ARG A 156 -40.83 -0.09 10.75
N TYR A 157 -40.27 -0.90 9.86
CA TYR A 157 -40.78 -2.24 9.54
C TYR A 157 -40.77 -3.14 10.78
N SER A 158 -39.68 -3.15 11.55
CA SER A 158 -39.59 -3.95 12.78
C SER A 158 -40.66 -3.57 13.81
N ARG A 159 -40.96 -2.28 13.98
CA ARG A 159 -42.05 -1.82 14.87
C ARG A 159 -43.42 -2.28 14.36
N MET A 160 -43.68 -2.10 13.07
CA MET A 160 -44.95 -2.51 12.47
C MET A 160 -45.18 -4.03 12.55
N ARG A 161 -44.09 -4.82 12.44
CA ARG A 161 -44.14 -6.26 12.62
C ARG A 161 -44.52 -6.66 14.06
N GLN A 162 -43.97 -5.99 15.07
CA GLN A 162 -44.36 -6.20 16.46
C GLN A 162 -45.83 -5.82 16.72
N GLU A 163 -46.30 -4.73 16.10
CA GLU A 163 -47.72 -4.33 16.15
C GLU A 163 -48.63 -5.39 15.49
N ALA A 164 -48.21 -5.96 14.36
CA ALA A 164 -48.92 -7.05 13.70
C ALA A 164 -48.96 -8.32 14.57
N GLU A 165 -47.84 -8.70 15.21
CA GLU A 165 -47.79 -9.84 16.14
C GLU A 165 -48.76 -9.62 17.33
N ALA A 166 -48.78 -8.42 17.91
CA ALA A 166 -49.70 -8.08 18.99
C ALA A 166 -51.18 -8.10 18.55
N GLN A 167 -51.47 -7.57 17.34
CA GLN A 167 -52.81 -7.59 16.76
C GLN A 167 -53.27 -9.03 16.47
N ALA A 168 -52.37 -9.92 16.09
CA ALA A 168 -52.69 -11.33 15.84
C ALA A 168 -53.12 -12.07 17.10
N ALA A 169 -52.41 -11.81 18.20
CA ALA A 169 -52.79 -12.33 19.51
C ALA A 169 -54.17 -11.81 19.92
N GLU A 170 -54.52 -10.56 19.60
CA GLU A 170 -55.86 -10.01 19.85
C GLU A 170 -56.94 -10.67 18.99
N VAL A 171 -56.70 -10.88 17.69
CA VAL A 171 -57.62 -11.62 16.81
C VAL A 171 -57.88 -13.01 17.36
N SER A 172 -56.82 -13.73 17.76
CA SER A 172 -56.93 -15.08 18.34
C SER A 172 -57.76 -15.08 19.63
N ARG A 173 -57.55 -14.09 20.52
CA ARG A 173 -58.36 -13.92 21.74
C ARG A 173 -59.83 -13.64 21.43
N ARG A 174 -60.12 -12.76 20.48
CA ARG A 174 -61.49 -12.42 20.07
C ARG A 174 -62.20 -13.62 19.43
N GLN A 175 -61.48 -14.39 18.62
CA GLN A 175 -62.01 -15.59 17.98
C GLN A 175 -62.37 -16.65 19.03
N ALA A 176 -61.54 -16.85 20.05
CA ALA A 176 -61.86 -17.71 21.18
C ALA A 176 -63.13 -17.25 21.92
N ARG A 177 -63.26 -15.93 22.20
CA ARG A 177 -64.47 -15.38 22.86
C ARG A 177 -65.74 -15.56 22.04
N VAL A 178 -65.67 -15.43 20.71
CA VAL A 178 -66.82 -15.69 19.83
C VAL A 178 -67.21 -17.17 19.87
N ARG A 179 -66.23 -18.09 19.93
CA ARG A 179 -66.47 -19.54 20.08
C ARG A 179 -67.10 -19.89 21.43
N GLU A 180 -66.67 -19.25 22.51
CA GLU A 180 -67.19 -19.48 23.87
C GLU A 180 -68.58 -18.87 24.10
N ALA A 181 -68.80 -17.65 23.62
CA ALA A 181 -70.04 -16.90 23.85
C ALA A 181 -70.45 -16.15 22.56
N PRO A 182 -71.18 -16.80 21.64
CA PRO A 182 -71.60 -16.18 20.39
C PRO A 182 -72.56 -15.02 20.66
N SER A 183 -72.12 -13.80 20.35
CA SER A 183 -72.98 -12.60 20.41
C SER A 183 -72.69 -11.67 19.22
N PRO A 184 -73.68 -10.92 18.73
CA PRO A 184 -73.46 -9.94 17.65
C PRO A 184 -72.35 -8.93 17.97
N GLU A 185 -72.22 -8.54 19.25
CA GLU A 185 -71.17 -7.64 19.72
C GLU A 185 -69.77 -8.27 19.64
N HIS A 186 -69.61 -9.53 20.06
CA HIS A 186 -68.34 -10.24 19.98
C HIS A 186 -67.91 -10.45 18.52
N VAL A 187 -68.86 -10.77 17.63
CA VAL A 187 -68.61 -10.93 16.20
C VAL A 187 -68.17 -9.60 15.57
N ALA A 188 -68.86 -8.49 15.87
CA ALA A 188 -68.46 -7.17 15.38
C ALA A 188 -67.04 -6.78 15.85
N LYS A 189 -66.72 -7.06 17.12
CA LYS A 189 -65.38 -6.84 17.70
C LYS A 189 -64.28 -7.71 17.09
N LEU A 190 -64.61 -8.93 16.65
CA LEU A 190 -63.69 -9.81 15.92
C LEU A 190 -63.43 -9.25 14.52
N HIS A 191 -64.48 -8.93 13.76
CA HIS A 191 -64.34 -8.35 12.43
C HIS A 191 -63.55 -7.04 12.42
N ALA A 192 -63.74 -6.17 13.41
CA ALA A 192 -62.94 -4.95 13.55
C ALA A 192 -61.44 -5.26 13.78
N ALA A 193 -61.14 -6.29 14.59
CA ALA A 193 -59.76 -6.72 14.84
C ALA A 193 -59.12 -7.37 13.61
N GLU A 194 -59.89 -8.13 12.83
CA GLU A 194 -59.47 -8.74 11.56
C GLU A 194 -59.22 -7.67 10.49
N ALA A 195 -60.09 -6.66 10.36
CA ALA A 195 -59.90 -5.55 9.43
C ALA A 195 -58.60 -4.77 9.73
N LYS A 196 -58.36 -4.45 11.01
CA LYS A 196 -57.10 -3.81 11.43
C LYS A 196 -55.87 -4.68 11.17
N MET A 197 -56.00 -6.01 11.33
CA MET A 197 -54.94 -6.95 10.98
C MET A 197 -54.63 -6.92 9.47
N GLN A 198 -55.65 -6.91 8.62
CA GLN A 198 -55.45 -6.86 7.17
C GLN A 198 -54.76 -5.56 6.74
N GLU A 199 -55.16 -4.42 7.33
CA GLU A 199 -54.50 -3.13 7.09
C GLU A 199 -53.02 -3.15 7.51
N LEU A 200 -52.72 -3.66 8.72
CA LEU A 200 -51.33 -3.80 9.19
C LEU A 200 -50.51 -4.70 8.29
N LYS A 201 -51.05 -5.84 7.84
CA LYS A 201 -50.38 -6.74 6.90
C LYS A 201 -50.07 -6.06 5.56
N ALA A 202 -51.01 -5.30 5.01
CA ALA A 202 -50.81 -4.57 3.76
C ALA A 202 -49.72 -3.49 3.90
N ASN A 203 -49.80 -2.66 4.95
CA ASN A 203 -48.81 -1.63 5.23
C ASN A 203 -47.41 -2.21 5.48
N MET A 204 -47.33 -3.30 6.25
CA MET A 204 -46.08 -4.01 6.51
C MET A 204 -45.50 -4.61 5.24
N ALA A 205 -46.35 -5.12 4.35
CA ALA A 205 -45.91 -5.66 3.07
C ALA A 205 -45.33 -4.57 2.15
N VAL A 206 -45.88 -3.36 2.13
CA VAL A 206 -45.30 -2.24 1.36
C VAL A 206 -43.98 -1.80 1.98
N LEU A 207 -43.98 -1.49 3.28
CA LEU A 207 -42.81 -0.98 3.99
C LEU A 207 -41.64 -1.97 3.98
N GLY A 208 -41.91 -3.27 4.12
CA GLY A 208 -40.87 -4.29 4.05
C GLY A 208 -40.24 -4.41 2.66
N LYS A 209 -40.98 -4.14 1.57
CA LYS A 209 -40.42 -4.13 0.21
C LYS A 209 -39.51 -2.91 0.03
N GLU A 210 -39.95 -1.75 0.49
CA GLU A 210 -39.17 -0.50 0.45
C GLU A 210 -37.89 -0.63 1.26
N ALA A 211 -37.98 -1.11 2.50
CA ALA A 211 -36.81 -1.33 3.36
C ALA A 211 -35.81 -2.32 2.74
N ALA A 212 -36.31 -3.41 2.15
CA ALA A 212 -35.45 -4.43 1.53
C ALA A 212 -34.76 -3.88 0.29
N ALA A 213 -35.49 -3.16 -0.57
CA ALA A 213 -34.93 -2.53 -1.76
C ALA A 213 -33.87 -1.48 -1.39
N ALA A 214 -34.15 -0.63 -0.41
CA ALA A 214 -33.22 0.40 0.06
C ALA A 214 -31.94 -0.22 0.64
N LEU A 215 -32.05 -1.20 1.55
CA LEU A 215 -30.88 -1.85 2.12
C LEU A 215 -30.07 -2.65 1.09
N ALA A 216 -30.72 -3.31 0.12
CA ALA A 216 -30.03 -4.03 -0.95
C ALA A 216 -29.27 -3.07 -1.88
N ALA A 217 -29.84 -1.90 -2.19
CA ALA A 217 -29.16 -0.87 -2.96
C ALA A 217 -27.93 -0.33 -2.22
N VAL A 218 -28.08 -0.06 -0.92
CA VAL A 218 -26.95 0.38 -0.07
C VAL A 218 -25.88 -0.69 0.04
N GLU A 219 -26.24 -1.96 0.26
CA GLU A 219 -25.28 -3.07 0.30
C GLU A 219 -24.48 -3.17 -1.00
N SER A 220 -25.14 -3.18 -2.15
CA SER A 220 -24.50 -3.21 -3.47
C SER A 220 -23.55 -2.02 -3.67
N GLN A 221 -23.98 -0.82 -3.26
CA GLN A 221 -23.17 0.38 -3.37
C GLN A 221 -21.94 0.32 -2.45
N GLN A 222 -22.10 -0.11 -1.19
CA GLN A 222 -21.01 -0.30 -0.24
C GLN A 222 -19.98 -1.29 -0.79
N GLN A 223 -20.41 -2.47 -1.24
CA GLN A 223 -19.52 -3.50 -1.78
C GLN A 223 -18.71 -2.98 -2.98
N ARG A 224 -19.39 -2.39 -3.95
CA ARG A 224 -18.76 -1.89 -5.18
C ARG A 224 -17.78 -0.77 -4.89
N LEU A 225 -18.19 0.22 -4.10
CA LEU A 225 -17.31 1.35 -3.77
C LEU A 225 -16.12 0.87 -2.95
N THR A 226 -16.33 0.10 -1.88
CA THR A 226 -15.25 -0.38 -1.02
C THR A 226 -14.25 -1.22 -1.81
N PHE A 227 -14.71 -2.13 -2.67
CA PHE A 227 -13.81 -2.89 -3.54
C PHE A 227 -13.00 -1.96 -4.46
N GLN A 228 -13.65 -0.99 -5.11
CA GLN A 228 -12.95 -0.03 -5.96
C GLN A 228 -11.88 0.77 -5.17
N ARG A 229 -12.17 1.14 -3.93
CA ARG A 229 -11.20 1.86 -3.09
C ARG A 229 -10.02 0.99 -2.67
N LEU A 230 -10.25 -0.30 -2.38
CA LEU A 230 -9.17 -1.26 -2.12
C LEU A 230 -8.27 -1.44 -3.35
N VAL A 231 -8.85 -1.47 -4.56
CA VAL A 231 -8.07 -1.49 -5.80
C VAL A 231 -7.21 -0.22 -5.92
N SER A 232 -7.79 0.96 -5.70
CA SER A 232 -7.03 2.22 -5.73
C SER A 232 -5.88 2.26 -4.71
N MET A 233 -6.06 1.67 -3.52
CA MET A 233 -4.97 1.54 -2.54
C MET A 233 -3.84 0.67 -3.09
N VAL A 234 -4.15 -0.52 -3.60
CA VAL A 234 -3.15 -1.45 -4.15
C VAL A 234 -2.40 -0.84 -5.33
N GLU A 235 -3.11 -0.19 -6.25
CA GLU A 235 -2.51 0.47 -7.41
C GLU A 235 -1.64 1.67 -7.01
N GLY A 236 -2.10 2.46 -6.05
CA GLY A 236 -1.36 3.58 -5.48
C GLY A 236 -0.07 3.13 -4.80
N GLU A 237 -0.14 2.13 -3.92
CA GLU A 237 1.01 1.56 -3.21
C GLU A 237 2.04 0.99 -4.20
N LYS A 238 1.58 0.19 -5.17
CA LYS A 238 2.45 -0.36 -6.21
C LYS A 238 3.16 0.75 -6.98
N THR A 239 2.42 1.77 -7.42
CA THR A 239 2.98 2.87 -8.20
C THR A 239 4.01 3.65 -7.39
N TYR A 240 3.68 3.98 -6.13
CA TYR A 240 4.59 4.64 -5.21
C TYR A 240 5.91 3.86 -5.08
N HIS A 241 5.86 2.56 -4.75
CA HIS A 241 7.07 1.76 -4.57
C HIS A 241 7.91 1.62 -5.85
N LEU A 242 7.29 1.47 -7.02
CA LEU A 242 8.00 1.42 -8.29
C LEU A 242 8.73 2.73 -8.60
N ARG A 243 8.11 3.88 -8.30
CA ARG A 243 8.73 5.19 -8.51
C ARG A 243 9.88 5.45 -7.55
N ILE A 244 9.73 5.08 -6.28
CA ILE A 244 10.84 5.14 -5.31
C ILE A 244 12.01 4.26 -5.76
N ALA A 245 11.74 3.03 -6.21
CA ALA A 245 12.78 2.13 -6.70
C ALA A 245 13.51 2.71 -7.93
N ALA A 246 12.79 3.35 -8.86
CA ALA A 246 13.39 4.01 -10.00
C ALA A 246 14.33 5.15 -9.60
N ILE A 247 13.87 6.05 -8.72
CA ILE A 247 14.69 7.17 -8.22
C ILE A 247 15.96 6.65 -7.53
N LEU A 248 15.82 5.67 -6.64
CA LEU A 248 16.97 5.13 -5.90
C LEU A 248 17.93 4.35 -6.80
N GLY A 249 17.45 3.67 -7.83
CA GLY A 249 18.29 2.99 -8.81
C GLY A 249 19.14 3.97 -9.64
N GLU A 250 18.58 5.10 -10.06
CA GLU A 250 19.32 6.16 -10.75
C GLU A 250 20.42 6.76 -9.86
N VAL A 251 20.09 7.03 -8.60
CA VAL A 251 21.03 7.56 -7.60
C VAL A 251 22.18 6.59 -7.32
N GLU A 252 21.87 5.30 -7.14
CA GLU A 252 22.87 4.27 -6.91
C GLU A 252 23.86 4.23 -8.08
N ALA A 253 23.35 4.22 -9.31
CA ALA A 253 24.19 4.23 -10.51
C ALA A 253 25.09 5.48 -10.60
N GLU A 254 24.56 6.66 -10.27
CA GLU A 254 25.33 7.90 -10.26
C GLU A 254 26.42 7.88 -9.19
N MET A 255 26.09 7.48 -7.95
CA MET A 255 27.05 7.40 -6.85
C MET A 255 28.16 6.38 -7.12
N VAL A 256 27.84 5.24 -7.74
CA VAL A 256 28.83 4.24 -8.15
C VAL A 256 29.77 4.81 -9.22
N SER A 257 29.24 5.55 -10.20
CA SER A 257 30.04 6.22 -11.23
C SER A 257 30.98 7.27 -10.62
N GLU A 258 30.52 8.06 -9.65
CA GLU A 258 31.36 9.01 -8.91
C GLU A 258 32.48 8.31 -8.15
N LYS A 259 32.17 7.20 -7.48
CA LYS A 259 33.16 6.40 -6.75
C LYS A 259 34.25 5.86 -7.68
N GLN A 260 33.86 5.27 -8.81
CA GLN A 260 34.81 4.74 -9.79
C GLN A 260 35.69 5.84 -10.39
N ARG A 261 35.14 7.03 -10.65
CA ARG A 261 35.90 8.18 -11.14
C ARG A 261 36.94 8.65 -10.13
N LYS A 262 36.61 8.68 -8.82
CA LYS A 262 37.58 9.07 -7.79
C LYS A 262 38.66 8.02 -7.55
N GLU A 263 38.31 6.74 -7.55
CA GLU A 263 39.28 5.64 -7.43
C GLU A 263 40.24 5.58 -8.63
N SER A 264 39.76 5.96 -9.81
CA SER A 264 40.58 6.03 -11.01
C SER A 264 41.41 7.32 -11.10
N ALA A 265 41.25 8.30 -10.21
CA ALA A 265 41.95 9.58 -10.30
C ALA A 265 43.40 9.50 -9.75
N PRO A 266 44.36 10.23 -10.35
CA PRO A 266 45.71 10.34 -9.79
C PRO A 266 45.69 10.97 -8.38
N PRO A 267 46.55 10.53 -7.46
CA PRO A 267 46.62 11.09 -6.11
C PRO A 267 47.00 12.57 -6.13
N VAL A 268 46.16 13.41 -5.51
CA VAL A 268 46.45 14.83 -5.28
C VAL A 268 47.31 14.94 -4.01
N ILE A 269 48.61 15.14 -4.17
CA ILE A 269 49.51 15.41 -3.03
C ILE A 269 49.51 16.93 -2.75
N PRO A 270 49.24 17.39 -1.52
CA PRO A 270 49.63 18.73 -1.08
C PRO A 270 51.15 18.79 -0.99
N SER A 271 51.76 19.84 -1.53
CA SER A 271 53.21 20.07 -1.56
C SER A 271 53.83 20.14 -0.16
N ASP A 272 54.02 18.99 0.50
CA ASP A 272 54.71 18.91 1.79
C ASP A 272 55.88 17.92 1.72
N ASN A 273 57.02 18.42 2.18
CA ASN A 273 58.32 17.78 2.23
C ASN A 273 58.28 16.48 3.05
N PHE A 274 58.29 15.33 2.38
CA PHE A 274 58.54 14.03 3.02
C PHE A 274 59.87 13.45 2.54
N SER A 275 60.86 13.48 3.42
CA SER A 275 62.18 12.86 3.32
C SER A 275 62.15 11.36 3.62
N GLY A 276 61.35 10.60 2.87
CA GLY A 276 61.41 9.13 2.86
C GLY A 276 62.27 8.64 1.69
N GLN A 277 63.17 7.68 1.91
CA GLN A 277 64.03 7.08 0.88
C GLN A 277 63.23 6.61 -0.35
N THR A 278 63.23 7.45 -1.38
CA THR A 278 62.60 7.19 -2.67
C THR A 278 63.46 6.20 -3.46
N MET A 279 63.07 4.91 -3.52
CA MET A 279 63.69 3.96 -4.45
C MET A 279 63.24 4.28 -5.88
N TYR A 280 64.01 5.08 -6.59
CA TYR A 280 63.85 5.29 -8.03
C TYR A 280 64.06 3.98 -8.78
N PHE A 281 63.22 3.69 -9.77
CA PHE A 281 63.46 2.59 -10.69
C PHE A 281 63.04 2.94 -12.12
N LEU A 282 63.68 2.29 -13.09
CA LEU A 282 63.34 2.42 -14.49
C LEU A 282 62.18 1.49 -14.82
N ALA A 283 61.20 2.00 -15.55
CA ALA A 283 60.13 1.19 -16.12
C ALA A 283 59.95 1.51 -17.62
N GLU A 284 59.41 0.56 -18.37
CA GLU A 284 59.05 0.73 -19.78
C GLU A 284 57.53 0.69 -19.94
N ALA A 285 56.97 1.62 -20.70
CA ALA A 285 55.54 1.68 -20.98
C ALA A 285 55.11 0.51 -21.88
N MET A 286 54.25 -0.36 -21.37
CA MET A 286 53.66 -1.49 -22.07
C MET A 286 52.35 -1.12 -22.77
N HIS A 287 51.69 -0.07 -22.27
CA HIS A 287 50.43 0.43 -22.80
C HIS A 287 50.50 1.95 -23.00
N PRO A 288 49.86 2.50 -24.04
CA PRO A 288 49.79 3.95 -24.21
C PRO A 288 48.85 4.55 -23.15
N PHE A 289 49.19 5.73 -22.67
CA PHE A 289 48.36 6.50 -21.74
C PHE A 289 48.33 7.97 -22.20
N THR A 290 47.15 8.55 -22.30
CA THR A 290 46.98 9.97 -22.66
C THR A 290 46.56 10.73 -21.41
N ALA A 291 47.39 11.69 -20.99
CA ALA A 291 47.10 12.55 -19.85
C ALA A 291 45.81 13.35 -20.08
N ALA A 292 44.89 13.30 -19.13
CA ALA A 292 43.67 14.10 -19.11
C ALA A 292 43.85 15.44 -18.37
N SER A 293 44.96 15.59 -17.63
CA SER A 293 45.28 16.79 -16.86
C SER A 293 46.78 17.08 -16.89
N GLU A 294 47.18 18.31 -16.53
CA GLU A 294 48.60 18.71 -16.46
C GLU A 294 49.39 17.96 -15.36
N LYS A 295 48.69 17.29 -14.44
CA LYS A 295 49.30 16.46 -13.38
C LYS A 295 49.63 15.05 -13.86
N GLU A 296 49.13 14.65 -15.02
CA GLU A 296 49.30 13.33 -15.61
C GLU A 296 50.41 13.34 -16.67
N LEU A 297 51.08 12.20 -16.84
CA LEU A 297 52.16 12.02 -17.82
C LEU A 297 51.70 11.11 -18.94
N SER A 298 51.54 11.65 -20.15
CA SER A 298 51.27 10.83 -21.33
C SER A 298 52.45 9.89 -21.64
N LEU A 299 52.14 8.63 -21.93
CA LEU A 299 53.11 7.59 -22.27
C LEU A 299 52.77 6.98 -23.62
N SER A 300 53.79 6.75 -24.45
CA SER A 300 53.71 5.89 -25.63
C SER A 300 54.34 4.53 -25.33
N VAL A 301 53.87 3.46 -25.98
CA VAL A 301 54.48 2.12 -25.82
C VAL A 301 55.97 2.18 -26.18
N GLY A 302 56.81 1.60 -25.31
CA GLY A 302 58.28 1.63 -25.43
C GLY A 302 58.94 2.85 -24.76
N ASP A 303 58.17 3.81 -24.23
CA ASP A 303 58.73 4.93 -23.49
C ASP A 303 59.37 4.44 -22.18
N TYR A 304 60.59 4.89 -21.91
CA TYR A 304 61.27 4.67 -20.63
C TYR A 304 60.92 5.78 -19.65
N VAL A 305 60.46 5.38 -18.46
CA VAL A 305 60.01 6.27 -17.40
C VAL A 305 60.83 6.01 -16.15
N VAL A 306 61.35 7.08 -15.55
CA VAL A 306 61.96 6.99 -14.22
C VAL A 306 60.85 7.11 -13.19
N VAL A 307 60.46 5.99 -12.61
CA VAL A 307 59.43 5.95 -11.56
C VAL A 307 60.03 6.46 -10.26
N ARG A 308 59.42 7.51 -9.73
CA ARG A 308 59.83 8.17 -8.49
C ARG A 308 58.95 7.72 -7.34
N LYS A 309 57.65 7.50 -7.58
CA LYS A 309 56.72 7.12 -6.52
C LYS A 309 55.71 6.11 -7.04
N VAL A 310 55.40 5.10 -6.24
CA VAL A 310 54.28 4.19 -6.47
C VAL A 310 53.26 4.43 -5.36
N SER A 311 52.07 4.86 -5.73
CA SER A 311 50.95 5.05 -4.81
C SER A 311 50.22 3.73 -4.59
N PRO A 312 49.73 3.44 -3.37
CA PRO A 312 48.82 2.32 -3.11
C PRO A 312 47.52 2.37 -3.94
N SER A 313 47.15 3.54 -4.49
CA SER A 313 45.99 3.73 -5.36
C SER A 313 46.16 3.17 -6.79
N GLY A 314 47.26 2.47 -7.07
CA GLY A 314 47.54 1.93 -8.40
C GLY A 314 48.16 2.93 -9.38
N TRP A 315 48.43 4.16 -8.95
CA TRP A 315 49.10 5.20 -9.74
C TRP A 315 50.59 5.31 -9.41
N SER A 316 51.41 5.60 -10.42
CA SER A 316 52.84 5.86 -10.27
C SER A 316 53.16 7.27 -10.76
N GLU A 317 54.03 7.97 -10.04
CA GLU A 317 54.61 9.25 -10.47
C GLU A 317 55.99 8.97 -11.06
N GLY A 318 56.25 9.54 -12.23
CA GLY A 318 57.55 9.41 -12.86
C GLY A 318 57.84 10.54 -13.82
N GLU A 319 58.99 10.42 -14.48
CA GLU A 319 59.45 11.38 -15.46
C GLU A 319 59.82 10.67 -16.75
N CYS A 320 59.34 11.21 -17.87
CA CYS A 320 59.63 10.74 -19.22
C CYS A 320 59.79 11.95 -20.15
N LYS A 321 60.82 11.96 -20.99
CA LYS A 321 61.06 13.03 -21.99
C LYS A 321 61.03 14.46 -21.40
N GLY A 322 61.57 14.62 -20.19
CA GLY A 322 61.62 15.92 -19.48
C GLY A 322 60.27 16.41 -18.94
N LYS A 323 59.23 15.58 -18.95
CA LYS A 323 57.93 15.86 -18.32
C LYS A 323 57.71 14.90 -17.16
N ALA A 324 57.23 15.43 -16.04
CA ALA A 324 56.86 14.66 -14.87
C ALA A 324 55.35 14.66 -14.68
N GLY A 325 54.82 13.54 -14.19
CA GLY A 325 53.40 13.41 -13.89
C GLY A 325 53.03 11.99 -13.50
N TRP A 326 51.75 11.80 -13.26
CA TRP A 326 51.16 10.53 -12.85
C TRP A 326 50.68 9.70 -14.03
N PHE A 327 50.84 8.39 -13.94
CA PHE A 327 50.32 7.40 -14.89
C PHE A 327 49.91 6.12 -14.14
N PRO A 328 49.03 5.28 -14.69
CA PRO A 328 48.65 4.02 -14.06
C PRO A 328 49.86 3.07 -13.93
N SER A 329 50.11 2.53 -12.74
CA SER A 329 51.27 1.66 -12.50
C SER A 329 51.22 0.38 -13.33
N ALA A 330 50.01 -0.11 -13.64
CA ALA A 330 49.81 -1.30 -14.47
C ALA A 330 50.23 -1.09 -15.94
N TYR A 331 50.48 0.15 -16.37
CA TYR A 331 50.81 0.47 -17.76
C TYR A 331 52.31 0.42 -18.04
N VAL A 332 53.13 0.25 -16.99
CA VAL A 332 54.59 0.17 -17.11
C VAL A 332 55.11 -1.11 -16.47
N GLU A 333 56.20 -1.64 -16.99
CA GLU A 333 56.89 -2.80 -16.44
C GLU A 333 58.29 -2.42 -15.95
N LYS A 334 58.67 -2.84 -14.73
CA LYS A 334 59.97 -2.54 -14.15
C LYS A 334 61.10 -3.19 -14.96
N ARG A 335 62.08 -2.39 -15.36
CA ARG A 335 63.27 -2.85 -16.10
C ARG A 335 64.50 -2.81 -15.19
N GLN A 336 65.33 -3.84 -15.26
CA GLN A 336 66.54 -3.96 -14.43
C GLN A 336 67.77 -3.25 -15.03
N ARG A 337 67.75 -2.88 -16.33
CA ARG A 337 68.84 -2.19 -17.05
C ARG A 337 68.29 -1.34 -18.20
N LEU A 338 68.92 -0.18 -18.48
CA LEU A 338 68.72 0.58 -19.73
C LEU A 338 69.21 -0.28 -20.90
N PRO A 339 68.48 -0.39 -22.03
CA PRO A 339 69.02 -1.02 -23.22
C PRO A 339 70.23 -0.22 -23.72
N THR A 340 71.37 -0.89 -23.82
CA THR A 340 72.54 -0.37 -24.53
C THR A 340 72.23 -0.39 -26.03
N ASN A 341 72.18 0.79 -26.64
CA ASN A 341 71.92 0.95 -28.06
C ASN A 341 73.17 0.52 -28.86
N ASN A 342 73.32 -0.78 -29.15
CA ASN A 342 74.34 -1.28 -30.08
C ASN A 342 73.74 -1.41 -31.48
N GLY A 343 73.67 -0.28 -32.16
CA GLY A 343 73.45 -0.17 -33.59
C GLY A 343 74.50 0.74 -34.21
N ALA A 344 75.73 0.24 -34.36
CA ALA A 344 76.74 0.84 -35.22
C ALA A 344 77.17 -0.23 -36.22
N ALA A 345 76.80 0.01 -37.46
CA ALA A 345 77.06 -0.81 -38.63
C ALA A 345 78.57 -0.98 -38.86
N GLU A 346 79.01 -2.23 -39.04
CA GLU A 346 80.23 -2.52 -39.79
C GLU A 346 79.94 -2.22 -41.27
N ALA A 347 80.70 -1.30 -41.81
CA ALA A 347 80.81 -1.01 -43.23
C ALA A 347 82.13 -1.60 -43.75
N TYR A 348 82.00 -2.27 -44.90
CA TYR A 348 83.01 -2.89 -45.79
C TYR A 348 83.51 -4.28 -45.45
#